data_AF-A0A369QV54-F1
#
_entry.id   AF-A0A369QV54-F1
#
_cell.length_a   1.000
_cell.length_b   1.000
_cell.length_c   1.000
_cell.angle_alpha   90.00
_cell.angle_beta   90.00
_cell.angle_gamma   90.00
#
_symmetry.space_group_name_H-M   'P 1'
#
loop_
_entity.id
_entity.type
_entity.pdbx_description
1 polymer ?
#
loop_
_entity_poly.entity_id
_entity_poly.type
_entity_poly.pdbx_seq_one_letter_code
_entity_poly.pdbx_strand_id
1 'polypeptide(L)'
;MFLVVSLRTDLPEEALRRSVILRDALSERERQLMQAHADGSVSEAQVSTMLAEMVRATIAQIVEQQEQAPPDEGGAALAEIAARREAVTGALRARNWPEARTVARDAAQTCAVPEEALADPGVARQILLTMRRLLDIAEVAERDFEDPLREGRDLLQEFGLPARRDALRPPMTLSAATEKAAASTSKEVAKKIRTLGRLAVERFGDVPVASLSFDEVVGFLEFIWWLPKHWGRAHGKNRFNSEGRDLTAADYRAKADAHDAALVEEVFGDPGMSYIERRRTL
;
A
#
# COMPACT_ATOMS: atom_id res chain seq x y z
N MET A 1 15.04 16.84 -1.69
CA MET A 1 16.08 17.84 -1.32
C MET A 1 15.86 18.22 0.14
N PHE A 2 16.66 17.69 1.06
CA PHE A 2 16.58 18.10 2.48
C PHE A 2 17.21 19.50 2.62
N LEU A 3 16.40 20.50 2.95
CA LEU A 3 16.86 21.88 3.17
C LEU A 3 17.53 21.96 4.54
N VAL A 4 18.87 21.90 4.56
CA VAL A 4 19.68 22.16 5.76
C VAL A 4 19.90 23.68 5.87
N VAL A 5 18.88 24.42 6.26
CA VAL A 5 19.03 25.87 6.53
C VAL A 5 19.38 26.05 8.01
N SER A 6 20.66 26.34 8.28
CA SER A 6 21.11 26.67 9.62
C SER A 6 20.65 28.07 10.03
N LEU A 7 19.94 28.14 11.16
CA LEU A 7 19.54 29.40 11.81
C LEU A 7 20.68 30.02 12.64
N ARG A 8 21.85 29.36 12.76
CA ARG A 8 23.00 29.93 13.47
C ARG A 8 23.65 31.02 12.61
N THR A 9 23.37 32.27 12.96
CA THR A 9 23.98 33.48 12.41
C THR A 9 23.99 34.54 13.50
N ASP A 10 25.04 35.36 13.55
CA ASP A 10 25.19 36.43 14.53
C ASP A 10 24.31 37.66 14.18
N LEU A 11 23.65 37.63 13.03
CA LEU A 11 22.78 38.68 12.52
C LEU A 11 21.30 38.31 12.69
N PRO A 12 20.54 39.00 13.57
CA PRO A 12 19.14 38.68 13.86
C PRO A 12 18.22 38.79 12.64
N GLU A 13 18.44 39.78 11.78
CA GLU A 13 17.62 40.02 10.58
C GLU A 13 17.78 38.88 9.56
N GLU A 14 18.99 38.35 9.43
CA GLU A 14 19.33 37.22 8.57
C GLU A 14 18.74 35.90 9.12
N ALA A 15 18.74 35.71 10.44
CA ALA A 15 18.06 34.58 11.08
C ALA A 15 16.55 34.61 10.83
N LEU A 16 15.94 35.79 10.86
CA LEU A 16 14.51 36.01 10.64
C LEU A 16 14.13 35.75 9.17
N ARG A 17 14.99 36.18 8.23
CA ARG A 17 14.79 35.89 6.80
C ARG A 17 14.86 34.40 6.51
N ARG A 18 15.82 33.69 7.11
CA ARG A 18 15.99 32.23 6.98
C ARG A 18 14.84 31.45 7.61
N SER A 19 14.29 31.91 8.73
CA SER A 19 13.15 31.25 9.37
C SER A 19 11.87 31.37 8.54
N VAL A 20 11.65 32.52 7.88
CA VAL A 20 10.53 32.70 6.93
C VAL A 20 10.69 31.74 5.74
N ILE A 21 11.89 31.65 5.14
CA ILE A 21 12.16 30.71 4.04
C ILE A 21 11.91 29.26 4.47
N LEU A 22 12.37 28.88 5.67
CA LEU A 22 12.17 27.53 6.19
C LEU A 22 10.69 27.22 6.44
N ARG A 23 9.95 28.18 7.02
CA ARG A 23 8.51 28.06 7.27
C ARG A 23 7.73 27.93 5.96
N ASP A 24 8.00 28.78 4.98
CA ASP A 24 7.29 28.77 3.72
C ASP A 24 7.59 27.47 2.94
N ALA A 25 8.83 26.97 3.01
CA ALA A 25 9.19 25.66 2.46
C ALA A 25 8.48 24.50 3.18
N LEU A 26 8.34 24.56 4.52
CA LEU A 26 7.59 23.57 5.30
C LEU A 26 6.10 23.59 4.96
N SER A 27 5.47 24.76 4.90
CA SER A 27 4.05 24.90 4.55
C SER A 27 3.74 24.50 3.10
N GLU A 28 4.69 24.67 2.19
CA GLU A 28 4.59 24.15 0.83
C GLU A 28 4.71 22.62 0.80
N ARG A 29 5.66 22.05 1.56
CA ARG A 29 5.82 20.60 1.68
C ARG A 29 4.59 19.95 2.34
N GLU A 30 4.03 20.60 3.34
CA GLU A 30 2.82 20.18 4.03
C GLU A 30 1.61 20.21 3.10
N ARG A 31 1.45 21.25 2.27
CA ARG A 31 0.42 21.28 1.22
C ARG A 31 0.60 20.17 0.17
N GLN A 32 1.83 19.90 -0.25
CA GLN A 32 2.14 18.79 -1.16
C GLN A 32 1.82 17.42 -0.54
N LEU A 33 2.13 17.23 0.74
CA LEU A 33 1.81 16.00 1.47
C LEU A 33 0.29 15.85 1.69
N MET A 34 -0.40 16.94 2.01
CA MET A 34 -1.86 16.95 2.14
C MET A 34 -2.54 16.71 0.78
N GLN A 35 -2.03 17.27 -0.32
CA GLN A 35 -2.52 16.98 -1.67
C GLN A 35 -2.24 15.54 -2.10
N ALA A 36 -1.04 15.02 -1.85
CA ALA A 36 -0.73 13.61 -2.12
C ALA A 36 -1.58 12.63 -1.30
N HIS A 37 -1.98 13.00 -0.07
CA HIS A 37 -2.97 12.24 0.71
C HIS A 37 -4.42 12.46 0.23
N ALA A 38 -4.75 13.65 -0.27
CA ALA A 38 -6.09 13.98 -0.73
C ALA A 38 -6.42 13.39 -2.11
N ASP A 39 -5.42 13.20 -2.97
CA ASP A 39 -5.65 12.70 -4.33
C ASP A 39 -5.89 11.19 -4.40
N GLY A 40 -5.63 10.43 -3.32
CA GLY A 40 -5.93 8.99 -3.27
C GLY A 40 -5.36 8.19 -4.45
N SER A 41 -4.37 8.75 -5.16
CA SER A 41 -3.90 8.26 -6.43
C SER A 41 -3.06 7.01 -6.18
N VAL A 42 -3.46 5.91 -6.81
CA VAL A 42 -2.71 4.66 -6.73
C VAL A 42 -1.32 4.87 -7.29
N SER A 43 -0.31 4.47 -6.53
CA SER A 43 1.07 4.59 -6.98
C SER A 43 1.36 3.63 -8.13
N GLU A 44 2.31 3.98 -9.00
CA GLU A 44 2.79 3.08 -10.06
C GLU A 44 3.28 1.73 -9.50
N ALA A 45 3.89 1.75 -8.31
CA ALA A 45 4.32 0.54 -7.60
C ALA A 45 3.13 -0.36 -7.23
N GLN A 46 2.04 0.22 -6.70
CA GLN A 46 0.82 -0.52 -6.38
C GLN A 46 0.17 -1.12 -7.64
N VAL A 47 0.10 -0.36 -8.74
CA VAL A 47 -0.40 -0.88 -10.03
C VAL A 47 0.47 -2.02 -10.54
N SER A 48 1.79 -1.86 -10.52
CA SER A 48 2.73 -2.90 -10.95
C SER A 48 2.61 -4.16 -10.11
N THR A 49 2.51 -4.05 -8.79
CA THR A 49 2.36 -5.21 -7.89
C THR A 49 1.01 -5.88 -8.09
N MET A 50 -0.07 -5.12 -8.31
CA MET A 50 -1.38 -5.67 -8.64
C MET A 50 -1.37 -6.43 -9.97
N LEU A 51 -0.75 -5.88 -11.01
CA LEU A 51 -0.62 -6.57 -12.30
C LEU A 51 0.23 -7.84 -12.18
N ALA A 52 1.33 -7.80 -11.43
CA ALA A 52 2.14 -8.98 -11.12
C ALA A 52 1.32 -10.04 -10.39
N GLU A 53 0.49 -9.65 -9.42
CA GLU A 53 -0.39 -10.55 -8.69
C GLU A 53 -1.47 -11.16 -9.58
N MET A 54 -2.05 -10.37 -10.49
CA MET A 54 -3.00 -10.86 -11.48
C MET A 54 -2.35 -11.91 -12.39
N VAL A 55 -1.16 -11.64 -12.92
CA VAL A 55 -0.39 -12.60 -13.73
C VAL A 55 -0.07 -13.87 -12.96
N ARG A 56 0.44 -13.73 -11.73
CA ARG A 56 0.76 -14.86 -10.85
C ARG A 56 -0.46 -15.74 -10.59
N ALA A 57 -1.58 -15.14 -10.17
CA ALA A 57 -2.79 -15.84 -9.80
C ALA A 57 -3.42 -16.55 -11.00
N THR A 58 -3.52 -15.88 -12.15
CA THR A 58 -4.10 -16.48 -13.36
C THR A 58 -3.23 -17.62 -13.90
N ILE A 59 -1.90 -17.48 -13.95
CA ILE A 59 -1.03 -18.58 -14.40
C ILE A 59 -1.08 -19.75 -13.41
N ALA A 60 -1.14 -19.49 -12.10
CA ALA A 60 -1.34 -20.53 -11.09
C ALA A 60 -2.64 -21.29 -11.33
N GLN A 61 -3.72 -20.58 -11.63
CA GLN A 61 -5.01 -21.18 -11.94
C GLN A 61 -4.97 -22.04 -13.20
N ILE A 62 -4.33 -21.59 -14.29
CA ILE A 62 -4.21 -22.37 -15.53
C ILE A 62 -3.42 -23.66 -15.26
N VAL A 63 -2.31 -23.58 -14.54
CA VAL A 63 -1.52 -24.76 -14.15
C VAL A 63 -2.36 -25.72 -13.31
N GLU A 64 -3.08 -25.21 -12.30
CA GLU A 64 -3.93 -26.03 -11.45
C GLU A 64 -5.06 -26.71 -12.23
N GLN A 65 -5.68 -25.99 -13.17
CA GLN A 65 -6.73 -26.52 -14.05
C GLN A 65 -6.20 -27.66 -14.92
N GLN A 66 -5.04 -27.51 -15.56
CA GLN A 66 -4.44 -28.59 -16.35
C GLN A 66 -4.06 -29.82 -15.51
N GLU A 67 -3.68 -29.63 -14.24
CA GLU A 67 -3.30 -30.73 -13.36
C GLU A 67 -4.50 -31.51 -12.80
N GLN A 68 -5.62 -30.83 -12.57
CA GLN A 68 -6.77 -31.39 -11.87
C GLN A 68 -7.92 -31.75 -12.81
N ALA A 69 -8.06 -31.09 -13.96
CA ALA A 69 -9.21 -31.28 -14.83
C ALA A 69 -9.04 -32.52 -15.71
N PRO A 70 -10.12 -33.33 -15.87
CA PRO A 70 -10.15 -34.29 -16.96
C PRO A 70 -10.11 -33.54 -18.31
N PRO A 71 -9.61 -34.18 -19.39
CA PRO A 71 -9.59 -33.57 -20.71
C PRO A 71 -10.99 -33.06 -21.10
N ASP A 72 -11.09 -31.81 -21.54
CA ASP A 72 -12.35 -31.26 -22.03
C ASP A 72 -12.66 -31.78 -23.44
N GLU A 73 -13.35 -32.92 -23.51
CA GLU A 73 -13.78 -33.54 -24.76
C GLU A 73 -14.79 -32.68 -25.55
N GLY A 74 -15.44 -31.71 -24.89
CA GLY A 74 -16.51 -30.87 -25.47
C GLY A 74 -16.05 -29.50 -25.95
N GLY A 75 -14.81 -29.08 -25.65
CA GLY A 75 -14.27 -27.76 -25.99
C GLY A 75 -15.00 -26.58 -25.32
N ALA A 76 -15.72 -26.83 -24.22
CA ALA A 76 -16.41 -25.82 -23.44
C ALA A 76 -15.43 -24.83 -22.79
N ALA A 77 -14.28 -25.32 -22.30
CA ALA A 77 -13.22 -24.50 -21.71
C ALA A 77 -12.61 -23.55 -22.76
N LEU A 78 -12.30 -24.06 -23.95
CA LEU A 78 -11.84 -23.22 -25.07
C LEU A 78 -12.88 -22.18 -25.49
N ALA A 79 -14.17 -22.55 -25.52
CA ALA A 79 -15.25 -21.63 -25.83
C ALA A 79 -15.38 -20.52 -24.77
N GLU A 80 -15.24 -20.84 -23.48
CA GLU A 80 -15.24 -19.86 -22.40
C GLU A 80 -14.05 -18.90 -22.49
N ILE A 81 -12.84 -19.42 -22.74
CA ILE A 81 -11.63 -18.62 -22.94
C ILE A 81 -11.82 -17.67 -24.13
N ALA A 82 -12.33 -18.17 -25.26
CA ALA A 82 -12.58 -17.37 -26.45
C ALA A 82 -13.62 -16.27 -26.21
N ALA A 83 -14.74 -16.58 -25.54
CA ALA A 83 -15.78 -15.61 -25.19
C ALA A 83 -15.23 -14.52 -24.26
N ARG A 84 -14.43 -14.89 -23.26
CA ARG A 84 -13.80 -13.93 -22.35
C ARG A 84 -12.77 -13.05 -23.06
N ARG A 85 -12.01 -13.61 -24.00
CA ARG A 85 -11.05 -12.88 -24.85
C ARG A 85 -11.75 -11.87 -25.76
N GLU A 86 -12.87 -12.27 -26.34
CA GLU A 86 -13.70 -11.37 -27.15
C GLU A 86 -14.28 -10.24 -26.31
N ALA A 87 -14.79 -10.52 -25.10
CA ALA A 87 -15.29 -9.52 -24.17
C ALA A 87 -14.21 -8.48 -23.79
N VAL A 88 -13.00 -8.94 -23.42
CA VAL A 88 -11.86 -8.06 -23.09
C VAL A 88 -11.43 -7.23 -24.30
N THR A 89 -11.39 -7.83 -25.49
CA THR A 89 -11.05 -7.13 -26.73
C THR A 89 -12.11 -6.09 -27.11
N GLY A 90 -13.39 -6.43 -26.93
CA GLY A 90 -14.52 -5.53 -27.09
C GLY A 90 -14.43 -4.34 -26.14
N ALA A 91 -14.12 -4.58 -24.86
CA ALA A 91 -13.92 -3.54 -23.87
C ALA A 91 -12.76 -2.59 -24.23
N LEU A 92 -11.62 -3.11 -24.69
CA LEU A 92 -10.50 -2.29 -25.18
C LEU A 92 -10.89 -1.41 -26.37
N ARG A 93 -11.65 -1.94 -27.34
CA ARG A 93 -12.09 -1.19 -28.53
C ARG A 93 -13.13 -0.12 -28.19
N ALA A 94 -14.09 -0.47 -27.34
CA ALA A 94 -15.15 0.42 -26.88
C ALA A 94 -14.70 1.42 -25.81
N ARG A 95 -13.46 1.31 -25.30
CA ARG A 95 -12.95 2.09 -24.16
C ARG A 95 -13.82 1.93 -22.91
N ASN A 96 -14.35 0.72 -22.70
CA ASN A 96 -15.17 0.38 -21.55
C ASN A 96 -14.29 0.08 -20.32
N TRP A 97 -13.75 1.12 -19.70
CA TRP A 97 -12.86 1.02 -18.54
C TRP A 97 -13.45 0.35 -17.30
N PRO A 98 -14.76 0.47 -17.00
CA PRO A 98 -15.38 -0.28 -15.90
C PRO A 98 -15.15 -1.80 -15.96
N GLU A 99 -14.94 -2.39 -17.14
CA GLU A 99 -14.66 -3.83 -17.27
C GLU A 99 -13.38 -4.26 -16.55
N ALA A 100 -12.39 -3.35 -16.44
CA ALA A 100 -11.15 -3.63 -15.74
C ALA A 100 -11.38 -3.96 -14.25
N ARG A 101 -12.46 -3.43 -13.63
CA ARG A 101 -12.84 -3.77 -12.25
C ARG A 101 -13.19 -5.24 -12.10
N THR A 102 -13.93 -5.80 -13.07
CA THR A 102 -14.30 -7.22 -13.05
C THR A 102 -13.08 -8.10 -13.21
N VAL A 103 -12.15 -7.70 -14.08
CA VAL A 103 -10.95 -8.47 -14.42
C VAL A 103 -9.93 -8.48 -13.27
N ALA A 104 -9.67 -7.33 -12.65
CA ALA A 104 -8.60 -7.18 -11.66
C ALA A 104 -9.09 -7.24 -10.20
N ARG A 105 -10.37 -7.52 -9.93
CA ARG A 105 -10.98 -7.45 -8.59
C ARG A 105 -10.14 -8.14 -7.51
N ASP A 106 -9.81 -9.41 -7.72
CA ASP A 106 -9.17 -10.22 -6.68
C ASP A 106 -7.73 -9.78 -6.41
N ALA A 107 -7.00 -9.41 -7.47
CA ALA A 107 -5.66 -8.85 -7.36
C ALA A 107 -5.67 -7.47 -6.70
N ALA A 108 -6.66 -6.63 -7.04
CA ALA A 108 -6.83 -5.31 -6.43
C ALA A 108 -7.15 -5.42 -4.94
N GLN A 109 -8.04 -6.33 -4.54
CA GLN A 109 -8.33 -6.61 -3.13
C GLN A 109 -7.08 -7.10 -2.38
N THR A 110 -6.32 -8.01 -2.98
CA THR A 110 -5.07 -8.53 -2.39
C THR A 110 -4.07 -7.40 -2.17
N CYS A 111 -3.92 -6.49 -3.13
CA CYS A 111 -2.97 -5.37 -3.07
C CYS A 111 -3.53 -4.09 -2.44
N ALA A 112 -4.75 -4.12 -1.88
CA ALA A 112 -5.49 -2.96 -1.37
C ALA A 112 -5.53 -1.76 -2.35
N VAL A 113 -5.67 -2.05 -3.65
CA VAL A 113 -5.88 -1.04 -4.68
C VAL A 113 -7.37 -0.65 -4.69
N PRO A 114 -7.72 0.65 -4.55
CA PRO A 114 -9.10 1.12 -4.62
C PRO A 114 -9.78 0.77 -5.95
N GLU A 115 -11.04 0.35 -5.90
CA GLU A 115 -11.79 -0.02 -7.11
C GLU A 115 -11.97 1.15 -8.09
N GLU A 116 -12.00 2.38 -7.58
CA GLU A 116 -12.11 3.60 -8.36
C GLU A 116 -10.92 3.75 -9.32
N ALA A 117 -9.72 3.41 -8.84
CA ALA A 117 -8.49 3.53 -9.60
C ALA A 117 -8.39 2.50 -10.74
N LEU A 118 -9.10 1.37 -10.64
CA LEU A 118 -9.13 0.36 -11.69
C LEU A 118 -9.84 0.86 -12.96
N ALA A 119 -10.72 1.86 -12.83
CA ALA A 119 -11.42 2.47 -13.96
C ALA A 119 -10.66 3.67 -14.56
N ASP A 120 -9.51 4.06 -14.00
CA ASP A 120 -8.64 5.06 -14.62
C ASP A 120 -8.20 4.55 -16.01
N PRO A 121 -8.32 5.34 -17.09
CA PRO A 121 -8.02 4.87 -18.44
C PRO A 121 -6.60 4.31 -18.61
N GLY A 122 -5.60 4.85 -17.90
CA GLY A 122 -4.22 4.37 -17.96
C GLY A 122 -4.06 3.01 -17.32
N VAL A 123 -4.63 2.84 -16.13
CA VAL A 123 -4.61 1.58 -15.36
C VAL A 123 -5.49 0.51 -16.00
N ALA A 124 -6.73 0.86 -16.37
CA ALA A 124 -7.70 -0.03 -17.01
C ALA A 124 -7.15 -0.62 -18.30
N ARG A 125 -6.47 0.19 -19.11
CA ARG A 125 -5.86 -0.28 -20.36
C ARG A 125 -4.76 -1.32 -20.09
N GLN A 126 -3.92 -1.10 -19.08
CA GLN A 126 -2.88 -2.07 -18.70
C GLN A 126 -3.50 -3.37 -18.22
N ILE A 127 -4.49 -3.31 -17.33
CA ILE A 127 -5.24 -4.48 -16.83
C ILE A 127 -5.79 -5.31 -17.99
N LEU A 128 -6.53 -4.68 -18.90
CA LEU A 128 -7.20 -5.37 -20.00
C LEU A 128 -6.19 -5.94 -21.02
N LEU A 129 -5.08 -5.24 -21.29
CA LEU A 129 -4.02 -5.76 -22.16
C LEU A 129 -3.30 -6.97 -21.54
N THR A 130 -3.01 -6.92 -20.24
CA THR A 130 -2.40 -8.04 -19.51
C THR A 130 -3.34 -9.24 -19.47
N MET A 131 -4.63 -9.03 -19.18
CA MET A 131 -5.62 -10.10 -19.19
C MET A 131 -5.77 -10.74 -20.57
N ARG A 132 -5.74 -9.94 -21.64
CA ARG A 132 -5.76 -10.47 -23.00
C ARG A 132 -4.58 -11.41 -23.26
N ARG A 133 -3.36 -11.03 -22.84
CA ARG A 133 -2.16 -11.89 -22.96
C ARG A 133 -2.29 -13.17 -22.13
N LEU A 134 -2.87 -13.09 -20.92
CA LEU A 134 -3.15 -14.26 -20.08
C LEU A 134 -4.16 -15.20 -20.74
N LEU A 135 -5.19 -14.67 -21.41
CA LEU A 135 -6.16 -15.47 -22.17
C LEU A 135 -5.53 -16.11 -23.41
N ASP A 136 -4.61 -15.41 -24.09
CA ASP A 136 -3.83 -15.99 -25.18
C ASP A 136 -2.99 -17.20 -24.70
N ILE A 137 -2.38 -17.10 -23.50
CA ILE A 137 -1.65 -18.21 -22.86
C ILE A 137 -2.59 -19.36 -22.48
N ALA A 138 -3.73 -19.05 -21.86
CA ALA A 138 -4.72 -20.05 -21.49
C ALA A 138 -5.26 -20.82 -22.70
N GLU A 139 -5.49 -20.14 -23.83
CA GLU A 139 -5.95 -20.76 -25.07
C GLU A 139 -4.93 -21.77 -25.62
N VAL A 140 -3.64 -21.42 -25.64
CA VAL A 140 -2.57 -22.33 -26.09
C VAL A 140 -2.40 -23.49 -25.13
N ALA A 141 -2.40 -23.21 -23.82
CA ALA A 141 -2.32 -24.23 -22.78
C ALA A 141 -3.46 -25.25 -22.87
N GLU A 142 -4.69 -24.81 -23.14
CA GLU A 142 -5.85 -25.69 -23.25
C GLU A 142 -5.90 -26.44 -24.60
N ARG A 143 -5.60 -25.77 -25.71
CA ARG A 143 -5.70 -26.37 -27.06
C ARG A 143 -4.56 -27.33 -27.36
N ASP A 144 -3.34 -26.92 -27.03
CA ASP A 144 -2.11 -27.60 -27.45
C ASP A 144 -1.46 -28.39 -26.30
N PHE A 145 -2.04 -28.34 -25.08
CA PHE A 145 -1.50 -28.94 -23.85
C PHE A 145 -0.07 -28.48 -23.54
N GLU A 146 0.29 -27.28 -23.98
CA GLU A 146 1.59 -26.68 -23.67
C GLU A 146 1.66 -26.22 -22.21
N ASP A 147 2.89 -26.19 -21.68
CA ASP A 147 3.14 -25.76 -20.30
C ASP A 147 2.92 -24.25 -20.14
N PRO A 148 1.96 -23.79 -19.29
CA PRO A 148 1.68 -22.37 -19.06
C PRO A 148 2.88 -21.60 -18.53
N LEU A 149 3.81 -22.25 -17.83
CA LEU A 149 5.05 -21.63 -17.36
C LEU A 149 6.02 -21.37 -18.51
N ARG A 150 5.99 -22.21 -19.55
CA ARG A 150 6.79 -22.03 -20.75
C ARG A 150 6.22 -20.93 -21.63
N GLU A 151 4.92 -21.00 -21.92
CA GLU A 151 4.22 -20.02 -22.76
C GLU A 151 4.13 -18.64 -22.10
N GLY A 152 3.88 -18.60 -20.79
CA GLY A 152 3.82 -17.36 -20.01
C GLY A 152 5.16 -16.78 -19.59
N ARG A 153 6.30 -17.36 -20.01
CA ARG A 153 7.63 -17.00 -19.52
C ARG A 153 7.93 -15.50 -19.66
N ASP A 154 7.69 -14.95 -20.84
CA ASP A 154 8.03 -13.55 -21.13
C ASP A 154 7.15 -12.59 -20.31
N LEU A 155 5.87 -12.92 -20.16
CA LEU A 155 4.94 -12.16 -19.33
C LEU A 155 5.32 -12.24 -17.84
N LEU A 156 5.72 -13.40 -17.34
CA LEU A 156 6.20 -13.57 -15.96
C LEU A 156 7.47 -12.73 -15.72
N GLN A 157 8.43 -12.78 -16.65
CA GLN A 157 9.67 -12.01 -16.53
C GLN A 157 9.46 -10.50 -16.55
N GLU A 158 8.51 -10.00 -17.36
CA GLU A 158 8.12 -8.58 -17.40
C GLU A 158 7.70 -8.06 -16.02
N PHE A 159 7.05 -8.89 -15.21
CA PHE A 159 6.62 -8.57 -13.85
C PHE A 159 7.58 -9.08 -12.76
N GLY A 160 8.81 -9.47 -13.12
CA GLY A 160 9.83 -9.92 -12.17
C GLY A 160 9.54 -11.28 -11.52
N LEU A 161 8.63 -12.07 -12.08
CA LEU A 161 8.29 -13.41 -11.61
C LEU A 161 9.11 -14.45 -12.40
N PRO A 162 9.88 -15.33 -11.74
CA PRO A 162 10.54 -16.42 -12.45
C PRO A 162 9.52 -17.49 -12.87
N ALA A 163 9.71 -18.05 -14.07
CA ALA A 163 8.84 -19.09 -14.65
C ALA A 163 9.02 -20.46 -13.98
N ARG A 164 8.59 -20.56 -12.72
CA ARG A 164 8.70 -21.75 -11.88
C ARG A 164 7.55 -21.81 -10.88
N ARG A 165 7.13 -23.03 -10.52
CA ARG A 165 5.95 -23.26 -9.66
C ARG A 165 6.03 -22.61 -8.29
N ASP A 166 7.21 -22.59 -7.67
CA ASP A 166 7.40 -21.98 -6.35
C ASP A 166 7.17 -20.47 -6.36
N ALA A 167 7.36 -19.81 -7.49
CA ALA A 167 7.11 -18.38 -7.66
C ALA A 167 5.64 -18.04 -7.90
N LEU A 168 4.81 -19.04 -8.23
CA LEU A 168 3.37 -18.89 -8.34
C LEU A 168 2.67 -18.96 -6.97
N ARG A 169 3.39 -19.20 -5.88
CA ARG A 169 2.80 -19.19 -4.53
C ARG A 169 2.27 -17.80 -4.19
N PRO A 170 1.13 -17.69 -3.47
CA PRO A 170 0.61 -16.40 -3.04
C PRO A 170 1.67 -15.56 -2.33
N PRO A 171 1.68 -14.23 -2.56
CA PRO A 171 2.63 -13.35 -1.91
C PRO A 171 2.47 -13.38 -0.39
N MET A 172 3.58 -13.15 0.32
CA MET A 172 3.55 -13.08 1.77
C MET A 172 2.91 -11.77 2.22
N THR A 173 1.79 -11.87 2.95
CA THR A 173 1.09 -10.72 3.54
C THR A 173 1.86 -10.14 4.73
N LEU A 174 1.54 -8.91 5.12
CA LEU A 174 2.13 -8.23 6.28
C LEU A 174 1.94 -9.02 7.57
N SER A 175 0.76 -9.61 7.80
CA SER A 175 0.46 -10.43 8.97
C SER A 175 1.34 -11.69 9.01
N ALA A 176 1.45 -12.39 7.88
CA ALA A 176 2.27 -13.59 7.76
C ALA A 176 3.77 -13.26 7.90
N ALA A 177 4.24 -12.18 7.28
CA ALA A 177 5.60 -11.70 7.40
C ALA A 177 5.95 -11.31 8.84
N THR A 178 5.03 -10.66 9.54
CA THR A 178 5.18 -10.26 10.95
C THR A 178 5.37 -11.49 11.84
N GLU A 179 4.51 -12.50 11.71
CA GLU A 179 4.63 -13.72 12.53
C GLU A 179 5.88 -14.52 12.20
N LYS A 180 6.24 -14.61 10.91
CA LYS A 180 7.49 -15.25 10.48
C LYS A 180 8.72 -14.54 11.05
N ALA A 181 8.75 -13.22 11.02
CA ALA A 181 9.82 -12.42 11.62
C ALA A 181 9.88 -12.61 13.15
N ALA A 182 8.73 -12.58 13.83
CA ALA A 182 8.64 -12.75 15.27
C ALA A 182 9.07 -14.14 15.75
N ALA A 183 8.87 -15.19 14.95
CA ALA A 183 9.30 -16.55 15.27
C ALA A 183 10.82 -16.74 15.25
N SER A 184 11.56 -15.87 14.55
CA SER A 184 13.01 -15.99 14.35
C SER A 184 13.87 -15.24 15.39
N THR A 185 13.25 -14.70 16.45
CA THR A 185 13.93 -13.79 17.39
C THR A 185 13.57 -14.06 18.86
N SER A 186 14.17 -13.31 19.78
CA SER A 186 13.91 -13.41 21.22
C SER A 186 12.48 -12.96 21.58
N LYS A 187 11.94 -13.46 22.69
CA LYS A 187 10.55 -13.15 23.12
C LYS A 187 10.27 -11.64 23.23
N GLU A 188 11.24 -10.86 23.69
CA GLU A 188 11.07 -9.40 23.84
C GLU A 188 11.01 -8.69 22.48
N VAL A 189 11.91 -9.06 21.55
CA VAL A 189 11.94 -8.49 20.20
C VAL A 189 10.70 -8.93 19.41
N ALA A 190 10.28 -10.19 19.56
CA ALA A 190 9.07 -10.71 18.94
C ALA A 190 7.82 -9.91 19.34
N LYS A 191 7.74 -9.46 20.60
CA LYS A 191 6.65 -8.60 21.06
C LYS A 191 6.65 -7.25 20.33
N LYS A 192 7.82 -6.63 20.16
CA LYS A 192 7.98 -5.36 19.42
C LYS A 192 7.62 -5.52 17.94
N ILE A 193 8.09 -6.60 17.30
CA ILE A 193 7.75 -6.93 15.91
C ILE A 193 6.25 -7.08 15.74
N ARG A 194 5.56 -7.82 16.62
CA ARG A 194 4.11 -7.99 16.55
C ARG A 194 3.34 -6.69 16.76
N THR A 195 3.78 -5.85 17.69
CA THR A 195 3.18 -4.52 17.88
C THR A 195 3.34 -3.67 16.63
N LEU A 196 4.54 -3.65 16.04
CA LEU A 196 4.82 -2.92 14.80
C LEU A 196 4.00 -3.46 13.62
N GLY A 197 3.93 -4.78 13.46
CA GLY A 197 3.17 -5.43 12.39
C GLY A 197 1.68 -5.18 12.51
N ARG A 198 1.11 -5.16 13.74
CA ARG A 198 -0.29 -4.77 13.95
C ARG A 198 -0.55 -3.34 13.49
N LEU A 199 0.33 -2.40 13.83
CA LEU A 199 0.23 -1.00 13.37
C LEU A 199 0.34 -0.90 11.85
N ALA A 200 1.20 -1.70 11.22
CA ALA A 200 1.35 -1.74 9.78
C ALA A 200 0.07 -2.25 9.11
N VAL A 201 -0.50 -3.34 9.61
CA VAL A 201 -1.77 -3.89 9.10
C VAL A 201 -2.93 -2.92 9.32
N GLU A 202 -2.98 -2.20 10.45
CA GLU A 202 -3.98 -1.16 10.70
C GLU A 202 -3.84 0.02 9.70
N ARG A 203 -2.60 0.38 9.33
CA ARG A 203 -2.31 1.52 8.45
C ARG A 203 -2.48 1.20 6.96
N PHE A 204 -2.11 0.00 6.53
CA PHE A 204 -2.01 -0.41 5.13
C PHE A 204 -3.00 -1.51 4.73
N GLY A 205 -3.67 -2.15 5.69
CA GLY A 205 -4.36 -3.43 5.48
C GLY A 205 -3.39 -4.62 5.50
N ASP A 206 -3.92 -5.83 5.37
CA ASP A 206 -3.10 -7.05 5.31
C ASP A 206 -2.62 -7.34 3.87
N VAL A 207 -1.84 -6.42 3.33
CA VAL A 207 -1.34 -6.46 1.94
C VAL A 207 -0.04 -7.26 1.80
N PRO A 208 0.32 -7.69 0.57
CA PRO A 208 1.66 -8.17 0.25
C PRO A 208 2.75 -7.19 0.68
N VAL A 209 3.82 -7.68 1.31
CA VAL A 209 4.96 -6.82 1.70
C VAL A 209 5.55 -6.08 0.50
N ALA A 210 5.52 -6.70 -0.69
CA ALA A 210 6.06 -6.15 -1.93
C ALA A 210 5.19 -5.04 -2.56
N SER A 211 3.97 -4.79 -2.08
CA SER A 211 3.16 -3.66 -2.58
C SER A 211 3.49 -2.34 -1.89
N LEU A 212 4.23 -2.37 -0.78
CA LEU A 212 4.62 -1.18 -0.06
C LEU A 212 5.83 -0.53 -0.74
N SER A 213 5.65 0.73 -1.16
CA SER A 213 6.73 1.56 -1.65
C SER A 213 7.66 2.01 -0.51
N PHE A 214 8.87 2.41 -0.87
CA PHE A 214 9.82 2.96 0.10
C PHE A 214 9.24 4.18 0.84
N ASP A 215 8.57 5.08 0.13
CA ASP A 215 8.00 6.30 0.71
C ASP A 215 6.83 6.00 1.67
N GLU A 216 5.99 5.00 1.36
CA GLU A 216 4.95 4.53 2.28
C GLU A 216 5.55 3.96 3.57
N VAL A 217 6.60 3.15 3.46
CA VAL A 217 7.30 2.59 4.62
C VAL A 217 7.96 3.68 5.45
N VAL A 218 8.62 4.66 4.82
CA VAL A 218 9.21 5.81 5.51
C VAL A 218 8.13 6.62 6.23
N GLY A 219 7.02 6.94 5.56
CA GLY A 219 5.90 7.66 6.16
C GLY A 219 5.28 6.91 7.34
N PHE A 220 5.25 5.57 7.29
CA PHE A 220 4.83 4.75 8.43
C PHE A 220 5.82 4.79 9.59
N LEU A 221 7.12 4.73 9.32
CA LEU A 221 8.14 4.86 10.37
C LEU A 221 8.11 6.25 11.01
N GLU A 222 7.90 7.30 10.22
CA GLU A 222 7.66 8.65 10.74
C GLU A 222 6.39 8.68 11.60
N PHE A 223 5.28 8.11 11.14
CA PHE A 223 4.05 8.01 11.93
C PHE A 223 4.30 7.36 13.29
N ILE A 224 5.07 6.26 13.34
CA ILE A 224 5.43 5.58 14.59
C ILE A 224 6.32 6.45 15.47
N TRP A 225 7.29 7.14 14.89
CA TRP A 225 8.20 8.02 15.62
C TRP A 225 7.44 9.14 16.35
N TRP A 226 6.37 9.62 15.73
CA TRP A 226 5.47 10.64 16.29
C TRP A 226 4.41 10.10 17.24
N LEU A 227 4.33 8.78 17.48
CA LEU A 227 3.37 8.26 18.46
C LEU A 227 3.75 8.73 19.87
N PRO A 228 2.78 9.22 20.68
CA PRO A 228 3.09 9.67 22.02
C PRO A 228 3.64 8.53 22.86
N LYS A 229 4.64 8.83 23.70
CA LYS A 229 5.37 7.84 24.53
C LYS A 229 4.48 6.98 25.44
N HIS A 230 3.25 7.43 25.71
CA HIS A 230 2.30 6.75 26.58
C HIS A 230 1.19 6.00 25.83
N TRP A 231 1.20 5.98 24.49
CA TRP A 231 0.21 5.28 23.67
C TRP A 231 0.03 3.81 24.10
N GLY A 232 1.13 3.07 24.29
CA GLY A 232 1.08 1.67 24.74
C GLY A 232 0.46 1.48 26.14
N ARG A 233 0.38 2.52 26.97
CA ARG A 233 -0.29 2.51 28.28
C ARG A 233 -1.76 2.97 28.19
N ALA A 234 -2.11 3.74 27.16
CA ALA A 234 -3.45 4.33 27.00
C ALA A 234 -4.54 3.29 26.71
N HIS A 235 -4.17 2.11 26.19
CA HIS A 235 -5.10 0.99 26.00
C HIS A 235 -5.68 0.45 27.32
N GLY A 236 -5.08 0.72 28.48
CA GLY A 236 -5.54 0.23 29.78
C GLY A 236 -5.28 -1.26 30.04
N LYS A 237 -4.85 -2.02 29.02
CA LYS A 237 -4.47 -3.44 29.18
C LYS A 237 -3.19 -3.56 29.99
N ASN A 238 -3.26 -4.26 31.11
CA ASN A 238 -2.11 -4.57 31.95
C ASN A 238 -2.19 -6.04 32.44
N ARG A 239 -1.18 -6.50 33.18
CA ARG A 239 -1.15 -7.90 33.69
C ARG A 239 -2.31 -8.27 34.63
N PHE A 240 -3.10 -7.29 35.07
CA PHE A 240 -4.22 -7.43 35.99
C PHE A 240 -5.57 -7.06 35.36
N ASN A 241 -5.58 -6.49 34.16
CA ASN A 241 -6.80 -6.06 33.48
C ASN A 241 -6.67 -6.31 31.97
N SER A 242 -7.47 -7.25 31.47
CA SER A 242 -7.51 -7.67 30.06
C SER A 242 -8.48 -6.84 29.23
N GLU A 243 -9.44 -6.17 29.87
CA GLU A 243 -10.36 -5.25 29.22
C GLU A 243 -9.68 -3.89 29.05
N GLY A 244 -9.51 -3.50 27.80
CA GLY A 244 -8.89 -2.24 27.44
C GLY A 244 -9.71 -1.54 26.37
N ARG A 245 -9.44 -0.25 26.17
CA ARG A 245 -10.06 0.52 25.10
C ARG A 245 -9.40 0.17 23.77
N ASP A 246 -10.22 -0.11 22.75
CA ASP A 246 -9.77 -0.07 21.36
C ASP A 246 -9.58 1.39 20.99
N LEU A 247 -8.31 1.79 20.97
CA LEU A 247 -7.86 3.09 20.50
C LEU A 247 -6.96 2.80 19.32
N THR A 248 -7.33 3.28 18.14
CA THR A 248 -6.41 3.26 17.01
C THR A 248 -5.24 4.18 17.30
N ALA A 249 -4.07 3.87 16.75
CA ALA A 249 -2.91 4.73 16.93
C ALA A 249 -3.15 6.12 16.28
N ALA A 250 -3.93 6.15 15.20
CA ALA A 250 -4.37 7.37 14.53
C ALA A 250 -5.28 8.23 15.43
N ASP A 251 -6.30 7.65 16.07
CA ASP A 251 -7.21 8.38 16.97
C ASP A 251 -6.47 8.97 18.17
N TYR A 252 -5.49 8.22 18.70
CA TYR A 252 -4.71 8.69 19.84
C TYR A 252 -3.81 9.87 19.48
N ARG A 253 -3.22 9.85 18.28
CA ARG A 253 -2.46 10.98 17.75
C ARG A 253 -3.34 12.19 17.49
N ALA A 254 -4.48 12.01 16.81
CA ALA A 254 -5.40 13.11 16.53
C ALA A 254 -5.88 13.83 17.81
N LYS A 255 -6.11 13.08 18.90
CA LYS A 255 -6.44 13.65 20.21
C LYS A 255 -5.27 14.40 20.86
N ALA A 256 -4.06 13.88 20.74
CA ALA A 256 -2.86 14.57 21.23
C ALA A 256 -2.62 15.86 20.45
N ASP A 257 -2.70 15.82 19.12
CA ASP A 257 -2.54 16.98 18.25
C ASP A 257 -3.61 18.06 18.55
N ALA A 258 -4.86 17.66 18.78
CA ALA A 258 -5.93 18.59 19.15
C ALA A 258 -5.73 19.22 20.53
N HIS A 259 -5.22 18.45 21.50
CA HIS A 259 -4.89 18.95 22.83
C HIS A 259 -3.70 19.94 22.78
N ASP A 260 -2.66 19.61 22.02
CA ASP A 260 -1.49 20.46 21.85
C ASP A 260 -1.87 21.75 21.10
N ALA A 261 -2.75 21.67 20.10
CA ALA A 261 -3.29 22.85 19.41
C ALA A 261 -4.06 23.77 20.36
N ALA A 262 -4.89 23.21 21.26
CA ALA A 262 -5.62 23.99 22.25
C ALA A 262 -4.68 24.68 23.26
N LEU A 263 -3.61 24.01 23.70
CA LEU A 263 -2.58 24.62 24.56
C LEU A 263 -1.84 25.76 23.85
N VAL A 264 -1.51 25.60 22.57
CA VAL A 264 -0.90 26.66 21.76
C VAL A 264 -1.84 27.85 21.66
N GLU A 265 -3.14 27.62 21.39
CA GLU A 265 -4.14 28.68 21.32
C GLU A 265 -4.31 29.40 22.67
N GLU A 266 -4.31 28.67 23.79
CA GLU A 266 -4.38 29.24 25.13
C GLU A 266 -3.17 30.16 25.42
N VAL A 267 -1.94 29.65 25.19
CA VAL A 267 -0.71 30.39 25.43
C VAL A 267 -0.59 31.61 24.52
N PHE A 268 -0.95 31.49 23.24
CA PHE A 268 -0.92 32.62 22.30
C PHE A 268 -2.14 33.55 22.42
N GLY A 269 -3.22 33.12 23.07
CA GLY A 269 -4.40 33.90 23.38
C GLY A 269 -4.24 34.79 24.60
N ASP A 270 -3.33 34.48 25.53
CA ASP A 270 -3.15 35.23 26.78
C ASP A 270 -2.52 36.62 26.53
N PRO A 271 -3.29 37.73 26.67
CA PRO A 271 -2.78 39.08 26.44
C PRO A 271 -1.75 39.53 27.49
N GLY A 272 -1.63 38.81 28.61
CA GLY A 272 -0.66 39.07 29.68
C GLY A 272 0.74 38.53 29.42
N MET A 273 0.92 37.63 28.45
CA MET A 273 2.24 37.07 28.11
C MET A 273 2.85 37.78 26.90
N SER A 274 4.11 38.20 27.03
CA SER A 274 4.91 38.64 25.90
C SER A 274 5.21 37.48 24.93
N TYR A 275 5.53 37.80 23.67
CA TYR A 275 5.87 36.79 22.67
C TYR A 275 7.03 35.86 23.09
N ILE A 276 7.99 36.38 23.87
CA ILE A 276 9.14 35.60 24.37
C ILE A 276 8.70 34.61 25.46
N GLU A 277 7.79 35.01 26.34
CA GLU A 277 7.26 34.14 27.39
C GLU A 277 6.42 33.00 26.78
N ARG A 278 5.57 33.31 25.79
CA ARG A 278 4.79 32.32 25.05
C ARG A 278 5.67 31.22 24.42
N ARG A 279 6.83 31.59 23.85
CA ARG A 279 7.81 30.66 23.27
C ARG A 279 8.60 29.84 24.28
N ARG A 280 8.62 30.22 25.56
CA ARG A 280 9.29 29.45 26.63
C ARG A 280 8.35 28.45 27.30
N THR A 281 7.04 28.73 27.27
CA THR A 281 6.01 27.89 27.88
C THR A 281 5.66 26.68 27.01
N LEU A 282 5.82 26.81 25.69
CA LEU A 282 5.66 25.75 24.69
C LEU A 282 7.01 25.06 24.38
#